data_AF-H3A619-F1
#
_entry.id   AF-H3A619-F1
#
_cell.length_a   1.000
_cell.length_b   1.000
_cell.length_c   1.000
_cell.angle_alpha   90.00
_cell.angle_beta   90.00
_cell.angle_gamma   90.00
#
_symmetry.space_group_name_H-M   'P 1'
#
loop_
_entity.id
_entity.type
_entity.pdbx_description
1 polymer ?
#
loop_
_entity_poly.entity_id
_entity_poly.type
_entity_poly.pdbx_seq_one_letter_code
_entity_poly.pdbx_strand_id
1 'polypeptide(L)'
;FFAGEFPLSLAACTNQLDIVTFLLENKYHRADIRKQDSIGNTVLHALVMVSDNTKESTNFVTKMYDEILMMGMKVDLNLKLEEYKNNQGLTPLKVAAKTGKIGLFKHIIRREIKKEGCKHLSRKFTEWAYGPVHSSLYDLSAVDSFEENSVLEIIVYNSENQNRHDLLLVEPLNNLLQEKWDKYAAKLFYCDCFIYTAYMIIFTLVAYHRPLEGKVESLDCQIVTKGLINWEKKDWVGPPFPIKQNTEGYLRLTGQIITMLGGLLFFIKGIVYFISKRPSLTSLLIDGYCDVLFFIQGLFLLASGVVYTAGREEYIGFMVVSLAMGWVNILYYTRGFQHMGIYGVMIQRMILSDLFRFLFVYM
;
A
#
# COMPACT_ATOMS: atom_id res chain seq x y z
N PHE A 1 2.24 24.31 18.07
CA PHE A 1 3.52 24.76 17.49
C PHE A 1 4.62 23.98 18.19
N PHE A 2 5.43 23.22 17.44
CA PHE A 2 6.52 22.41 17.99
C PHE A 2 7.81 22.79 17.24
N ALA A 3 8.80 23.33 17.93
CA ALA A 3 10.05 23.84 17.35
C ALA A 3 11.30 23.14 17.92
N GLY A 4 11.12 21.94 18.48
CA GLY A 4 12.12 21.23 19.27
C GLY A 4 12.35 21.88 20.64
N GLU A 5 12.93 21.12 21.56
CA GLU A 5 13.12 21.52 22.97
C GLU A 5 14.38 22.37 23.20
N PHE A 6 15.20 22.60 22.17
CA PHE A 6 16.48 23.29 22.30
C PHE A 6 16.46 24.72 21.74
N PRO A 7 17.28 25.65 22.32
CA PRO A 7 17.41 27.00 21.79
C PRO A 7 17.85 27.04 20.32
N LEU A 8 18.72 26.11 19.91
CA LEU A 8 19.19 25.99 18.54
C LEU A 8 18.07 25.59 17.57
N SER A 9 17.24 24.61 17.94
CA SER A 9 16.12 24.18 17.10
C SER A 9 15.06 25.27 17.01
N LEU A 10 14.80 25.98 18.11
CA LEU A 10 13.87 27.10 18.13
C LEU A 10 14.33 28.24 17.21
N ALA A 11 15.60 28.67 17.32
CA ALA A 11 16.17 29.73 16.48
C ALA A 11 16.14 29.38 14.98
N ALA A 12 16.37 28.10 14.65
CA ALA A 12 16.24 27.61 13.28
C ALA A 12 14.79 27.68 12.78
N CYS A 13 13.82 27.26 13.61
CA CYS A 13 12.40 27.27 13.26
C CYS A 13 11.81 28.69 13.13
N THR A 14 12.38 29.69 13.83
CA THR A 14 11.96 31.10 13.75
C THR A 14 12.65 31.88 12.62
N ASN A 15 13.45 31.21 11.78
CA ASN A 15 14.19 31.83 10.67
C ASN A 15 15.21 32.89 11.12
N GLN A 16 15.85 32.69 12.28
CA GLN A 16 16.85 33.61 12.84
C GLN A 16 18.27 33.08 12.62
N LEU A 17 18.80 33.26 11.41
CA LEU A 17 20.13 32.73 11.03
C LEU A 17 21.25 33.31 11.91
N ASP A 18 21.19 34.59 12.28
CA ASP A 18 22.22 35.25 13.09
C ASP A 18 22.37 34.63 14.48
N ILE A 19 21.26 34.16 15.06
CA ILE A 19 21.28 33.48 16.36
C ILE A 19 21.82 32.06 16.19
N VAL A 20 21.45 31.37 15.11
CA VAL A 20 21.98 30.04 14.81
C VAL A 20 23.50 30.08 14.63
N THR A 21 24.02 31.02 13.84
CA THR A 21 25.46 31.17 13.64
C THR A 21 26.16 31.53 14.95
N PHE A 22 25.60 32.46 15.73
CA PHE A 22 26.12 32.81 17.04
C PHE A 22 26.19 31.60 17.99
N LEU A 23 25.13 30.79 18.07
CA LEU A 23 25.08 29.61 18.94
C LEU A 23 26.10 28.53 18.55
N LEU A 24 26.40 28.39 17.26
CA LEU A 24 27.35 27.39 16.75
C LEU A 24 28.80 27.86 16.82
N GLU A 25 29.06 29.14 16.59
CA GLU A 25 30.41 29.71 16.53
C GLU A 25 30.88 30.29 17.89
N ASN A 26 30.03 30.28 18.91
CA ASN A 26 30.33 30.84 20.23
C ASN A 26 31.65 30.29 20.81
N LYS A 27 32.47 31.18 21.38
CA LYS A 27 33.75 30.84 22.00
C LYS A 27 33.60 30.21 23.38
N TYR A 28 32.55 30.56 24.12
CA TYR A 28 32.37 30.14 25.51
C TYR A 28 31.64 28.80 25.62
N HIS A 29 30.50 28.66 24.94
CA HIS A 29 29.71 27.43 24.92
C HIS A 29 29.07 27.24 23.55
N ARG A 30 29.60 26.27 22.79
CA ARG A 30 29.06 25.90 21.48
C ARG A 30 27.83 25.02 21.65
N ALA A 31 26.76 25.36 20.96
CA ALA A 31 25.59 24.50 20.88
C ALA A 31 25.96 23.22 20.11
N ASP A 32 25.68 22.06 20.71
CA ASP A 32 25.89 20.78 20.06
C ASP A 32 24.73 20.48 19.11
N ILE A 33 25.03 20.39 17.81
CA ILE A 33 24.08 20.13 16.72
C ILE A 33 23.49 18.72 16.81
N ARG A 34 24.20 17.80 17.49
CA ARG A 34 23.81 16.38 17.61
C ARG A 34 22.74 16.14 18.66
N LYS A 35 22.46 17.13 19.52
CA LYS A 35 21.48 16.97 20.60
C LYS A 35 20.09 16.70 20.04
N GLN A 36 19.44 15.71 20.64
CA GLN A 36 18.09 15.27 20.32
C GLN A 36 17.14 15.62 21.46
N ASP A 37 15.89 15.94 21.12
CA ASP A 37 14.83 16.23 22.10
C ASP A 37 14.30 14.95 22.76
N SER A 38 13.31 15.09 23.65
CA SER A 38 12.65 13.96 24.31
C SER A 38 12.04 12.92 23.35
N ILE A 39 11.72 13.31 22.11
CA ILE A 39 11.15 12.46 21.05
C ILE A 39 12.27 11.86 20.16
N GLY A 40 13.53 12.27 20.37
CA GLY A 40 14.69 11.86 19.58
C GLY A 40 14.90 12.70 18.32
N ASN A 41 14.17 13.80 18.13
CA ASN A 41 14.30 14.66 16.97
C ASN A 41 15.53 15.57 17.11
N THR A 42 16.29 15.68 16.02
CA THR A 42 17.35 16.70 15.87
C THR A 42 16.77 18.03 15.37
N VAL A 43 17.61 19.05 15.25
CA VAL A 43 17.24 20.35 14.64
C VAL A 43 16.63 20.17 13.24
N LEU A 44 17.16 19.24 12.44
CA LEU A 44 16.64 18.96 11.09
C LEU A 44 15.23 18.38 11.12
N HIS A 45 14.94 17.49 12.08
CA HIS A 45 13.61 16.94 12.25
C HIS A 45 12.60 18.02 12.69
N ALA A 46 13.00 18.89 13.62
CA ALA A 46 12.15 20.02 14.04
C ALA A 46 11.82 20.96 12.87
N LEU A 47 12.80 21.27 12.01
CA LEU A 47 12.57 22.06 10.79
C LEU A 47 11.57 21.41 9.83
N VAL A 48 11.64 20.09 9.65
CA VAL A 48 10.67 19.35 8.84
C VAL A 48 9.27 19.45 9.43
N MET A 49 9.14 19.33 10.75
CA MET A 49 7.84 19.39 11.44
C MET A 49 7.20 20.78 11.37
N VAL A 50 8.01 21.85 11.38
CA VAL A 50 7.54 23.24 11.24
C VAL A 50 7.24 23.62 9.79
N SER A 51 7.89 22.96 8.82
CA SER A 51 7.68 23.26 7.41
C SER A 51 6.22 23.05 7.00
N ASP A 52 5.69 23.92 6.14
CA ASP A 52 4.38 23.74 5.52
C ASP A 52 4.53 23.70 4.00
N ASN A 53 3.44 23.36 3.29
CA ASN A 53 3.44 23.30 1.83
C ASN A 53 3.30 24.70 1.18
N THR A 54 3.40 25.78 1.96
CA THR A 54 3.41 27.15 1.42
C THR A 54 4.78 27.48 0.83
N LYS A 55 4.82 28.31 -0.22
CA LYS A 55 6.08 28.69 -0.90
C LYS A 55 7.04 29.43 0.03
N GLU A 56 6.52 30.32 0.85
CA GLU A 56 7.32 31.10 1.82
C GLU A 56 7.97 30.19 2.86
N SER A 57 7.20 29.26 3.43
CA SER A 57 7.72 28.32 4.42
C SER A 57 8.77 27.39 3.83
N THR A 58 8.50 26.85 2.65
CA THR A 58 9.46 26.03 1.92
C THR A 58 10.76 26.80 1.65
N ASN A 59 10.69 28.05 1.21
CA ASN A 59 11.87 28.85 0.87
C ASN A 59 12.76 29.17 2.08
N PHE A 60 12.18 29.51 3.24
CA PHE A 60 13.02 29.77 4.42
C PHE A 60 13.56 28.47 5.02
N VAL A 61 12.75 27.41 5.10
CA VAL A 61 13.19 26.14 5.68
C VAL A 61 14.30 25.53 4.85
N THR A 62 14.20 25.56 3.51
CA THR A 62 15.27 25.04 2.62
C THR A 62 16.57 25.80 2.79
N LYS A 63 16.53 27.14 2.85
CA LYS A 63 17.71 27.98 3.14
C LYS A 63 18.31 27.65 4.52
N MET A 64 17.49 27.60 5.55
CA MET A 64 17.93 27.30 6.92
C MET A 64 18.53 25.88 7.01
N TYR A 65 17.90 24.90 6.35
CA TYR A 65 18.36 23.53 6.28
C TYR A 65 19.75 23.43 5.66
N ASP A 66 19.96 24.09 4.51
CA ASP A 66 21.25 24.10 3.83
C ASP A 66 22.33 24.80 4.67
N GLU A 67 22.02 25.95 5.29
CA GLU A 67 22.97 26.67 6.14
C GLU A 67 23.37 25.86 7.38
N ILE A 68 22.43 25.16 8.03
CA ILE A 68 22.74 24.31 9.19
C ILE A 68 23.65 23.14 8.79
N LEU A 69 23.41 22.52 7.63
CA LEU A 69 24.29 21.47 7.12
C LEU A 69 25.70 22.01 6.83
N MET A 70 25.79 23.18 6.20
CA MET A 70 27.06 23.84 5.90
C MET A 70 27.83 24.23 7.17
N MET A 71 27.13 24.74 8.19
CA MET A 71 27.74 25.07 9.49
C MET A 71 28.14 23.82 10.27
N GLY A 72 27.34 22.75 10.19
CA GLY A 72 27.69 21.45 10.77
C GLY A 72 29.04 20.92 10.28
N MET A 73 29.33 21.07 8.99
CA MET A 73 30.61 20.69 8.39
C MET A 73 31.80 21.53 8.84
N LYS A 74 31.58 22.83 9.13
CA LYS A 74 32.64 23.68 9.69
C LYS A 74 33.00 23.26 11.12
N VAL A 75 32.02 22.78 11.88
CA VAL A 75 32.22 22.33 13.25
C VAL A 75 32.85 20.95 13.30
N ASP A 76 32.39 20.02 12.46
CA ASP A 76 32.92 18.65 12.37
C ASP A 76 32.77 18.07 10.96
N LEU A 77 33.91 17.71 10.35
CA LEU A 77 34.02 17.21 8.98
C LEU A 77 33.42 15.81 8.78
N ASN A 78 33.32 15.00 9.83
CA ASN A 78 32.79 13.63 9.73
C ASN A 78 31.31 13.53 10.13
N LEU A 79 30.65 14.66 10.39
CA LEU A 79 29.30 14.67 10.94
C LEU A 79 28.21 14.46 9.87
N LYS A 80 27.64 13.27 9.82
CA LYS A 80 26.49 12.99 8.93
C LYS A 80 25.15 13.27 9.61
N LEU A 81 24.78 14.54 9.68
CA LEU A 81 23.59 14.99 10.43
C LEU A 81 22.26 14.38 9.92
N GLU A 82 22.17 14.04 8.63
CA GLU A 82 20.97 13.44 8.02
C GLU A 82 20.76 11.96 8.35
N GLU A 83 21.80 11.26 8.81
CA GLU A 83 21.71 9.83 9.15
C GLU A 83 21.15 9.60 10.56
N TYR A 84 21.10 10.64 11.41
CA TYR A 84 20.52 10.54 12.74
C TYR A 84 19.02 10.22 12.66
N LYS A 85 18.60 9.25 13.45
CA LYS A 85 17.22 8.77 13.54
C LYS A 85 16.57 9.27 14.83
N ASN A 86 15.27 9.50 14.78
CA ASN A 86 14.45 9.72 15.97
C ASN A 86 14.13 8.41 16.70
N ASN A 87 13.39 8.50 17.82
CA ASN A 87 12.98 7.32 18.58
C ASN A 87 12.06 6.36 17.79
N GLN A 88 11.48 6.83 16.67
CA GLN A 88 10.70 6.01 15.73
C GLN A 88 11.57 5.38 14.63
N GLY A 89 12.89 5.56 14.65
CA GLY A 89 13.81 5.06 13.62
C GLY A 89 13.77 5.84 12.29
N LEU A 90 13.15 7.02 12.26
CA LEU A 90 12.99 7.85 11.07
C LEU A 90 14.09 8.90 11.00
N THR A 91 14.70 9.07 9.81
CA THR A 91 15.60 10.18 9.49
C THR A 91 14.80 11.43 9.09
N PRO A 92 15.42 12.62 8.98
CA PRO A 92 14.70 13.84 8.58
C PRO A 92 14.00 13.69 7.22
N LEU A 93 14.63 12.97 6.28
CA LEU A 93 14.04 12.64 4.98
C LEU A 93 12.80 11.74 5.13
N LYS A 94 12.89 10.69 5.96
CA LYS A 94 11.78 9.78 6.24
C LYS A 94 10.62 10.49 6.95
N VAL A 95 10.91 11.43 7.85
CA VAL A 95 9.89 12.28 8.49
C VAL A 95 9.24 13.21 7.48
N ALA A 96 10.00 13.82 6.56
CA ALA A 96 9.44 14.69 5.51
C ALA A 96 8.49 13.91 4.59
N ALA A 97 8.84 12.66 4.28
CA ALA A 97 8.00 11.75 3.50
C ALA A 97 6.72 11.37 4.26
N LYS A 98 6.84 10.99 5.54
CA LYS A 98 5.70 10.64 6.41
C LYS A 98 4.72 11.81 6.59
N THR A 99 5.25 13.01 6.81
CA THR A 99 4.48 14.25 7.04
C THR A 99 3.99 14.92 5.75
N GLY A 100 4.32 14.39 4.57
CA GLY A 100 3.83 14.89 3.29
C GLY A 100 4.31 16.30 2.94
N LYS A 101 5.51 16.67 3.38
CA LYS A 101 6.11 18.01 3.15
C LYS A 101 6.87 18.03 1.82
N ILE A 102 6.13 18.20 0.73
CA ILE A 102 6.62 17.99 -0.66
C ILE A 102 7.75 18.96 -1.01
N GLY A 103 7.62 20.24 -0.65
CA GLY A 103 8.60 21.28 -0.99
C GLY A 103 9.98 20.97 -0.42
N LEU A 104 10.04 20.68 0.88
CA LEU A 104 11.28 20.33 1.57
C LEU A 104 11.81 18.96 1.11
N PHE A 105 10.95 17.97 0.94
CA PHE A 105 11.35 16.65 0.44
C PHE A 105 12.00 16.74 -0.94
N LYS A 106 11.37 17.48 -1.87
CA LYS A 106 11.89 17.74 -3.21
C LYS A 106 13.24 18.46 -3.17
N HIS A 107 13.41 19.40 -2.25
CA HIS A 107 14.68 20.11 -2.04
C HIS A 107 15.79 19.17 -1.57
N ILE A 108 15.54 18.39 -0.51
CA ILE A 108 16.55 17.46 0.05
C ILE A 108 17.05 16.50 -1.04
N ILE A 109 16.13 15.88 -1.79
CA ILE A 109 16.47 14.91 -2.84
C ILE A 109 17.20 15.55 -4.04
N ARG A 110 16.83 16.78 -4.43
CA ARG A 110 17.44 17.48 -5.58
C ARG A 110 18.63 18.35 -5.19
N ARG A 111 19.07 18.30 -3.94
CA ARG A 111 20.10 19.20 -3.42
C ARG A 111 21.45 18.95 -4.10
N GLU A 112 22.00 20.02 -4.65
CA GLU A 112 23.32 20.08 -5.27
C GLU A 112 24.10 21.25 -4.63
N ILE A 113 25.12 20.93 -3.84
CA ILE A 113 25.96 21.93 -3.15
C ILE A 113 27.25 22.12 -3.94
N LYS A 114 27.42 23.31 -4.51
CA LYS A 114 28.60 23.66 -5.32
C LYS A 114 29.85 24.05 -4.50
N LYS A 115 29.68 24.37 -3.20
CA LYS A 115 30.78 24.82 -2.33
C LYS A 115 31.82 23.69 -2.16
N GLU A 116 33.09 24.05 -2.33
CA GLU A 116 34.21 23.12 -2.15
C GLU A 116 34.26 22.61 -0.68
N GLY A 117 34.56 21.32 -0.49
CA GLY A 117 34.51 20.62 0.80
C GLY A 117 33.14 20.03 1.17
N CYS A 118 32.02 20.64 0.74
CA CYS A 118 30.66 20.17 1.10
C CYS A 118 29.95 19.40 -0.02
N LYS A 119 30.67 19.03 -1.09
CA LYS A 119 30.11 18.29 -2.24
C LYS A 119 29.50 16.95 -1.84
N HIS A 120 30.09 16.26 -0.86
CA HIS A 120 29.64 14.95 -0.38
C HIS A 120 28.25 14.95 0.28
N LEU A 121 27.72 16.12 0.66
CA LEU A 121 26.37 16.29 1.19
C LEU A 121 25.31 16.42 0.08
N SER A 122 25.74 16.54 -1.18
CA SER A 122 24.82 16.61 -2.32
C SER A 122 24.20 15.24 -2.55
N ARG A 123 22.90 15.22 -2.83
CA ARG A 123 22.20 13.99 -3.23
C ARG A 123 22.04 13.90 -4.74
N LYS A 124 22.13 15.04 -5.44
CA LYS A 124 22.15 15.12 -6.90
C LYS A 124 23.56 15.50 -7.36
N PHE A 125 24.13 14.69 -8.24
CA PHE A 125 25.39 14.97 -8.92
C PHE A 125 25.15 15.09 -10.43
N THR A 126 25.62 16.15 -11.05
CA THR A 126 25.61 16.30 -12.51
C THR A 126 26.86 15.64 -13.08
N GLU A 127 26.70 14.49 -13.76
CA GLU A 127 27.84 13.74 -14.33
C GLU A 127 28.39 14.44 -15.57
N TRP A 128 27.49 14.78 -16.48
CA TRP A 128 27.80 15.52 -17.70
C TRP A 128 26.57 16.27 -18.20
N ALA A 129 26.83 17.38 -18.88
CA ALA A 129 25.80 18.17 -19.54
C ALA A 129 26.31 18.58 -20.93
N TYR A 130 25.53 18.27 -21.96
CA TYR A 130 25.77 18.66 -23.34
C TYR A 130 24.55 19.41 -23.86
N GLY A 131 24.62 20.74 -23.79
CA GLY A 131 23.50 21.62 -24.15
C GLY A 131 22.23 21.28 -23.36
N PRO A 132 21.14 20.83 -24.01
CA PRO A 132 19.90 20.46 -23.32
C PRO A 132 19.95 19.08 -22.64
N VAL A 133 20.83 18.19 -23.08
CA VAL A 133 20.92 16.81 -22.54
C VAL A 133 21.85 16.81 -21.35
N HIS A 134 21.39 16.33 -20.21
CA HIS A 134 22.19 16.21 -18.99
C HIS A 134 21.96 14.85 -18.34
N SER A 135 23.04 14.26 -17.83
CA SER A 135 22.97 13.09 -16.95
C SER A 135 23.15 13.56 -15.51
N SER A 136 22.22 13.17 -14.64
CA SER A 136 22.32 13.41 -13.22
C SER A 136 22.16 12.13 -12.44
N LEU A 137 23.12 11.87 -11.55
CA LEU A 137 23.12 10.78 -10.60
C LEU A 137 22.41 11.20 -9.32
N TYR A 138 21.50 10.37 -8.85
CA TYR A 138 20.78 10.56 -7.59
C TYR A 138 21.22 9.51 -6.58
N ASP A 139 21.50 9.94 -5.35
CA ASP A 139 21.71 9.03 -4.22
C ASP A 139 20.39 8.39 -3.79
N LEU A 140 20.36 7.05 -3.79
CA LEU A 140 19.20 6.23 -3.44
C LEU A 140 19.21 5.77 -1.97
N SER A 141 20.20 6.18 -1.18
CA SER A 141 20.29 5.86 0.25
C SER A 141 19.02 6.31 0.99
N ALA A 142 18.45 5.42 1.80
CA ALA A 142 17.14 5.52 2.45
C ALA A 142 15.91 5.60 1.53
N VAL A 143 16.06 5.76 0.22
CA VAL A 143 14.97 5.84 -0.75
C VAL A 143 14.58 4.46 -1.28
N ASP A 144 15.57 3.63 -1.59
CA ASP A 144 15.35 2.32 -2.17
C ASP A 144 14.68 1.33 -1.20
N SER A 145 13.96 0.36 -1.76
CA SER A 145 13.18 -0.66 -1.04
C SER A 145 14.03 -1.71 -0.33
N PHE A 146 15.36 -1.63 -0.44
CA PHE A 146 16.29 -2.55 0.22
C PHE A 146 16.41 -2.28 1.73
N GLU A 147 16.31 -1.02 2.13
CA GLU A 147 16.36 -0.65 3.55
C GLU A 147 15.00 -0.82 4.23
N GLU A 148 15.03 -1.28 5.50
CA GLU A 148 13.84 -1.28 6.35
C GLU A 148 13.29 0.14 6.57
N ASN A 149 11.97 0.29 6.53
CA ASN A 149 11.28 1.58 6.58
C ASN A 149 11.81 2.52 5.49
N SER A 150 11.93 2.03 4.26
CA SER A 150 12.35 2.86 3.12
C SER A 150 11.41 4.05 2.93
N VAL A 151 11.89 5.13 2.30
CA VAL A 151 11.01 6.27 1.96
C VAL A 151 9.85 5.81 1.10
N LEU A 152 10.07 4.92 0.12
CA LEU A 152 9.00 4.36 -0.71
C LEU A 152 7.92 3.65 0.12
N GLU A 153 8.34 2.81 1.07
CA GLU A 153 7.43 2.11 1.98
C GLU A 153 6.65 3.08 2.87
N ILE A 154 7.33 4.08 3.46
CA ILE A 154 6.69 5.09 4.31
C ILE A 154 5.64 5.90 3.53
N ILE A 155 5.92 6.29 2.29
CA ILE A 155 4.97 7.05 1.46
C ILE A 155 3.73 6.23 1.15
N VAL A 156 3.89 4.95 0.83
CA VAL A 156 2.79 4.05 0.46
C VAL A 156 1.96 3.65 1.68
N TYR A 157 2.61 3.34 2.81
CA TYR A 157 1.94 2.72 3.96
C TYR A 157 1.66 3.66 5.14
N ASN A 158 2.47 4.71 5.35
CA ASN A 158 2.49 5.51 6.59
C ASN A 158 2.25 7.02 6.38
N SER A 159 1.77 7.44 5.22
CA SER A 159 1.39 8.85 4.99
C SER A 159 -0.11 9.05 5.22
N GLU A 160 -0.47 9.62 6.36
CA GLU A 160 -1.84 10.09 6.67
C GLU A 160 -2.29 11.26 5.77
N ASN A 161 -1.39 11.81 4.95
CA ASN A 161 -1.64 13.01 4.13
C ASN A 161 -2.27 12.72 2.77
N GLN A 162 -3.20 13.60 2.37
CA GLN A 162 -3.90 13.54 1.08
C GLN A 162 -2.95 13.72 -0.13
N ASN A 163 -1.84 14.45 0.02
CA ASN A 163 -0.92 14.84 -1.06
C ASN A 163 0.23 13.85 -1.33
N ARG A 164 0.15 12.61 -0.86
CA ARG A 164 1.20 11.59 -1.10
C ARG A 164 1.44 11.27 -2.58
N HIS A 165 0.42 11.44 -3.42
CA HIS A 165 0.52 11.16 -4.85
C HIS A 165 1.48 12.14 -5.54
N ASP A 166 1.45 13.41 -5.12
CA ASP A 166 2.38 14.43 -5.61
C ASP A 166 3.83 14.16 -5.17
N LEU A 167 4.02 13.47 -4.03
CA LEU A 167 5.33 13.09 -3.54
C LEU A 167 5.97 12.01 -4.42
N LEU A 168 5.17 11.08 -4.96
CA LEU A 168 5.64 10.04 -5.89
C LEU A 168 6.01 10.60 -7.26
N LEU A 169 5.45 11.76 -7.65
CA LEU A 169 5.78 12.46 -8.89
C LEU A 169 7.14 13.17 -8.85
N VAL A 170 7.83 13.15 -7.70
CA VAL A 170 9.20 13.67 -7.61
C VAL A 170 10.12 12.79 -8.47
N GLU A 171 10.83 13.44 -9.39
CA GLU A 171 11.58 12.83 -10.49
C GLU A 171 12.37 11.53 -10.20
N PRO A 172 13.27 11.44 -9.21
CA PRO A 172 13.99 10.19 -8.95
C PRO A 172 13.07 9.05 -8.49
N LEU A 173 12.00 9.33 -7.74
CA LEU A 173 11.03 8.32 -7.33
C LEU A 173 10.20 7.84 -8.52
N ASN A 174 9.72 8.76 -9.35
CA ASN A 174 8.93 8.44 -10.54
C ASN A 174 9.73 7.57 -11.51
N ASN A 175 10.98 7.96 -11.81
CA ASN A 175 11.84 7.19 -12.72
C ASN A 175 12.26 5.85 -12.11
N LEU A 176 12.56 5.80 -10.80
CA LEU A 176 12.90 4.54 -10.11
C LEU A 176 11.73 3.55 -10.11
N LEU A 177 10.50 4.02 -9.87
CA LEU A 177 9.31 3.19 -9.90
C LEU A 177 9.02 2.69 -11.31
N GLN A 178 9.20 3.54 -12.32
CA GLN A 178 9.05 3.16 -13.72
C GLN A 178 10.05 2.05 -14.12
N GLU A 179 11.33 2.21 -13.78
CA GLU A 179 12.37 1.21 -14.04
C GLU A 179 12.08 -0.13 -13.33
N LYS A 180 11.64 -0.09 -12.06
CA LYS A 180 11.24 -1.30 -11.32
C LYS A 180 10.02 -1.98 -11.94
N TRP A 181 9.08 -1.19 -12.43
CA TRP A 181 7.89 -1.68 -13.11
C TRP A 181 8.26 -2.41 -14.40
N ASP A 182 9.03 -1.75 -15.27
CA ASP A 182 9.36 -2.28 -16.60
C ASP A 182 10.26 -3.52 -16.51
N LYS A 183 11.19 -3.56 -15.55
CA LYS A 183 12.15 -4.67 -15.43
C LYS A 183 11.55 -5.93 -14.82
N TYR A 184 10.76 -5.79 -13.75
CA TYR A 184 10.30 -6.92 -12.93
C TYR A 184 8.79 -6.93 -12.70
N ALA A 185 8.22 -5.83 -12.22
CA ALA A 185 6.86 -5.85 -11.68
C ALA A 185 5.82 -6.12 -12.77
N ALA A 186 5.97 -5.56 -13.97
CA ALA A 186 5.05 -5.77 -15.08
C ALA A 186 4.92 -7.26 -15.45
N LYS A 187 6.05 -7.97 -15.56
CA LYS A 187 6.05 -9.41 -15.90
C LYS A 187 5.33 -10.25 -14.85
N LEU A 188 5.67 -10.04 -13.58
CA LEU A 188 5.02 -10.74 -12.46
C LEU A 188 3.53 -10.41 -12.37
N PHE A 189 3.16 -9.15 -12.59
CA PHE A 189 1.78 -8.67 -12.55
C PHE A 189 0.92 -9.27 -13.66
N TYR A 190 1.43 -9.36 -14.90
CA TYR A 190 0.69 -10.01 -15.99
C TYR A 190 0.59 -11.53 -15.81
N CYS A 191 1.62 -12.18 -15.26
CA CYS A 191 1.53 -13.59 -14.89
C CYS A 191 0.46 -13.83 -13.82
N ASP A 192 0.42 -12.99 -12.77
CA ASP A 192 -0.61 -13.06 -11.73
C ASP A 192 -2.01 -12.82 -12.29
N CYS A 193 -2.17 -11.83 -13.19
CA CYS A 193 -3.42 -11.59 -13.92
C CYS A 193 -3.89 -12.83 -14.68
N PHE A 194 -2.97 -13.52 -15.36
CA PHE A 194 -3.31 -14.72 -16.12
C PHE A 194 -3.75 -15.87 -15.21
N ILE A 195 -3.02 -16.10 -14.11
CA ILE A 195 -3.36 -17.13 -13.10
C ILE A 195 -4.73 -16.84 -12.48
N TYR A 196 -5.00 -15.59 -12.10
CA TYR A 196 -6.30 -15.19 -11.54
C TYR A 196 -7.44 -15.36 -12.54
N THR A 197 -7.23 -14.98 -13.80
CA THR A 197 -8.24 -15.14 -14.85
C THR A 197 -8.55 -16.63 -15.08
N ALA A 198 -7.52 -17.49 -15.13
CA ALA A 198 -7.70 -18.93 -15.23
C ALA A 198 -8.47 -19.50 -14.02
N TYR A 199 -8.15 -19.05 -12.80
CA TYR A 199 -8.90 -19.40 -11.60
C TYR A 199 -10.38 -19.01 -11.70
N MET A 200 -10.69 -17.79 -12.18
CA MET A 200 -12.07 -17.33 -12.35
C MET A 200 -12.84 -18.12 -13.43
N ILE A 201 -12.17 -18.55 -14.50
CA ILE A 201 -12.76 -19.43 -15.51
C ILE A 201 -13.10 -20.80 -14.88
N ILE A 202 -12.18 -21.40 -14.14
CA ILE A 202 -12.43 -22.67 -13.42
C ILE A 202 -13.60 -22.52 -12.45
N PHE A 203 -13.62 -21.43 -11.67
CA PHE A 203 -14.71 -21.17 -10.73
C PHE A 203 -16.07 -21.02 -11.44
N THR A 204 -16.09 -20.35 -12.59
CA THR A 204 -17.30 -20.21 -13.43
C THR A 204 -17.76 -21.56 -13.97
N LEU A 205 -16.85 -22.40 -14.46
CA LEU A 205 -17.18 -23.75 -14.94
C LEU A 205 -17.74 -24.63 -13.82
N VAL A 206 -17.17 -24.57 -12.61
CA VAL A 206 -17.65 -25.32 -11.45
C VAL A 206 -19.06 -24.87 -11.03
N ALA A 207 -19.35 -23.56 -11.12
CA ALA A 207 -20.66 -23.02 -10.84
C ALA A 207 -21.70 -23.40 -11.92
N TYR A 208 -21.29 -23.41 -13.20
CA TYR A 208 -22.16 -23.73 -14.34
C TYR A 208 -22.49 -25.22 -14.44
N HIS A 209 -21.50 -26.11 -14.31
CA HIS A 209 -21.67 -27.57 -14.36
C HIS A 209 -22.23 -28.16 -13.05
N ARG A 210 -22.87 -27.34 -12.22
CA ARG A 210 -23.62 -27.83 -11.07
C ARG A 210 -24.93 -28.47 -11.56
N PRO A 211 -25.28 -29.68 -11.09
CA PRO A 211 -26.63 -30.21 -11.23
C PRO A 211 -27.58 -29.32 -10.41
N LEU A 212 -28.50 -28.65 -11.11
CA LEU A 212 -29.61 -27.94 -10.51
C LEU A 212 -30.67 -28.99 -10.11
N GLU A 213 -30.66 -29.44 -8.86
CA GLU A 213 -31.79 -30.23 -8.36
C GLU A 213 -32.94 -29.30 -7.99
N GLY A 214 -33.90 -29.23 -8.92
CA GLY A 214 -35.22 -28.62 -8.77
C GLY A 214 -36.31 -29.34 -9.58
N LYS A 215 -36.00 -30.49 -10.19
CA LYS A 215 -37.00 -31.43 -10.71
C LYS A 215 -36.60 -32.82 -10.25
N VAL A 216 -37.27 -33.25 -9.18
CA VAL A 216 -37.56 -34.67 -8.98
C VAL A 216 -38.19 -35.13 -10.30
N GLU A 217 -37.46 -35.94 -11.07
CA GLU A 217 -38.05 -36.67 -12.18
C GLU A 217 -39.18 -37.52 -11.61
N SER A 218 -40.40 -37.06 -11.87
CA SER A 218 -41.61 -37.87 -11.86
C SER A 218 -41.44 -38.96 -12.92
N LEU A 219 -40.85 -40.08 -12.53
CA LEU A 219 -41.09 -41.36 -13.18
C LEU A 219 -41.41 -42.40 -12.11
N ASP A 220 -42.60 -42.96 -12.27
CA ASP A 220 -43.26 -43.97 -11.45
C ASP A 220 -42.36 -45.13 -11.00
N CYS A 221 -42.55 -45.64 -9.77
CA CYS A 221 -43.48 -46.76 -9.52
C CYS A 221 -43.42 -47.29 -8.06
N GLN A 222 -44.59 -47.43 -7.46
CA GLN A 222 -45.00 -48.55 -6.59
C GLN A 222 -44.02 -49.12 -5.56
N ILE A 223 -43.79 -48.45 -4.43
CA ILE A 223 -43.60 -49.16 -3.14
C ILE A 223 -44.33 -48.39 -2.02
N VAL A 224 -45.65 -48.30 -2.13
CA VAL A 224 -46.54 -48.03 -0.99
C VAL A 224 -46.82 -49.38 -0.33
N THR A 225 -45.88 -49.90 0.46
CA THR A 225 -46.10 -50.90 1.52
C THR A 225 -44.76 -51.30 2.14
N LYS A 226 -44.28 -50.49 3.08
CA LYS A 226 -43.47 -50.88 4.26
C LYS A 226 -43.21 -49.63 5.11
N GLY A 227 -44.30 -48.96 5.46
CA GLY A 227 -44.30 -48.11 6.65
C GLY A 227 -44.22 -49.02 7.87
N LEU A 228 -43.42 -48.60 8.85
CA LEU A 228 -42.94 -49.35 10.03
C LEU A 228 -41.62 -50.07 9.77
N ILE A 229 -40.51 -49.33 9.90
CA ILE A 229 -39.41 -49.64 10.82
C ILE A 229 -38.43 -48.44 10.79
N ASN A 230 -38.07 -47.98 11.99
CA ASN A 230 -36.92 -47.15 12.35
C ASN A 230 -36.92 -45.64 12.04
N TRP A 231 -37.50 -44.92 13.01
CA TRP A 231 -37.03 -43.63 13.47
C TRP A 231 -35.77 -43.80 14.33
N GLU A 232 -34.61 -44.13 13.75
CA GLU A 232 -33.34 -43.98 14.46
C GLU A 232 -32.15 -44.09 13.51
N LYS A 233 -31.62 -42.92 13.11
CA LYS A 233 -30.21 -42.65 12.79
C LYS A 233 -30.13 -41.31 12.08
N LYS A 234 -29.79 -40.26 12.84
CA LYS A 234 -29.26 -39.02 12.28
C LYS A 234 -27.78 -39.26 11.97
N ASP A 235 -27.54 -40.17 11.04
CA ASP A 235 -26.21 -40.55 10.59
C ASP A 235 -25.79 -39.59 9.47
N TRP A 236 -24.56 -39.10 9.57
CA TRP A 236 -23.82 -38.28 8.62
C TRP A 236 -24.40 -38.32 7.20
N VAL A 237 -25.10 -37.24 6.83
CA VAL A 237 -25.45 -36.98 5.44
C VAL A 237 -24.12 -36.80 4.73
N GLY A 238 -23.80 -37.74 3.83
CA GLY A 238 -22.66 -37.58 2.91
C GLY A 238 -22.75 -36.27 2.14
N PRO A 239 -21.74 -35.91 1.34
CA PRO A 239 -21.80 -34.67 0.55
C PRO A 239 -23.14 -34.62 -0.21
N PRO A 240 -23.84 -33.46 -0.23
CA PRO A 240 -25.22 -33.36 -0.70
C PRO A 240 -25.42 -33.79 -2.17
N PHE A 241 -24.31 -33.94 -2.92
CA PHE A 241 -24.32 -34.55 -4.24
C PHE A 241 -23.44 -35.81 -4.23
N PRO A 242 -24.00 -37.02 -4.41
CA PRO A 242 -23.20 -38.21 -4.61
C PRO A 242 -22.38 -38.05 -5.89
N ILE A 243 -21.07 -38.25 -5.78
CA ILE A 243 -20.14 -38.15 -6.91
C ILE A 243 -20.47 -39.30 -7.86
N LYS A 244 -21.05 -39.00 -9.02
CA LYS A 244 -21.17 -39.98 -10.12
C LYS A 244 -19.76 -40.41 -10.49
N GLN A 245 -19.48 -41.73 -10.53
CA GLN A 245 -18.19 -42.32 -10.90
C GLN A 245 -17.91 -42.18 -12.42
N ASN A 246 -18.01 -40.97 -12.95
CA ASN A 246 -17.74 -40.60 -14.33
C ASN A 246 -16.57 -39.62 -14.38
N THR A 247 -15.87 -39.55 -15.52
CA THR A 247 -14.77 -38.59 -15.78
C THR A 247 -15.15 -37.14 -15.47
N GLU A 248 -16.40 -36.77 -15.77
CA GLU A 248 -16.97 -35.44 -15.48
C GLU A 248 -17.10 -35.18 -13.96
N GLY A 249 -17.43 -36.21 -13.18
CA GLY A 249 -17.55 -36.12 -11.73
C GLY A 249 -16.20 -35.85 -11.05
N TYR A 250 -15.14 -36.53 -11.51
CA TYR A 250 -13.78 -36.28 -11.02
C TYR A 250 -13.28 -34.89 -11.38
N LEU A 251 -13.51 -34.43 -12.62
CA LEU A 251 -13.10 -33.10 -13.06
C LEU A 251 -13.79 -31.99 -12.24
N ARG A 252 -15.08 -32.16 -11.95
CA ARG A 252 -15.83 -31.22 -11.09
C ARG A 252 -15.30 -31.21 -9.66
N LEU A 253 -15.02 -32.38 -9.08
CA LEU A 253 -14.44 -32.48 -7.75
C LEU A 253 -13.09 -31.76 -7.68
N THR A 254 -12.23 -31.98 -8.66
CA THR A 254 -10.94 -31.29 -8.76
C THR A 254 -11.12 -29.77 -8.84
N GLY A 255 -12.06 -29.29 -9.66
CA GLY A 255 -12.38 -27.86 -9.75
C GLY A 255 -12.89 -27.27 -8.43
N GLN A 256 -13.72 -28.01 -7.69
CA GLN A 256 -14.20 -27.59 -6.36
C GLN A 256 -13.05 -27.49 -5.34
N ILE A 257 -12.12 -28.46 -5.34
CA ILE A 257 -10.95 -28.43 -4.46
C ILE A 257 -10.06 -27.22 -4.79
N ILE A 258 -9.77 -26.97 -6.07
CA ILE A 258 -8.97 -25.81 -6.51
C ILE A 258 -9.65 -24.50 -6.10
N THR A 259 -10.96 -24.39 -6.29
CA THR A 259 -11.74 -23.20 -5.93
C THR A 259 -11.69 -22.94 -4.43
N MET A 260 -11.92 -23.99 -3.61
CA MET A 260 -11.87 -23.88 -2.15
C MET A 260 -10.46 -23.53 -1.64
N LEU A 261 -9.42 -24.12 -2.24
CA LEU A 261 -8.03 -23.81 -1.91
C LEU A 261 -7.70 -22.35 -2.25
N GLY A 262 -8.13 -21.86 -3.42
CA GLY A 262 -7.96 -20.45 -3.80
C GLY A 262 -8.67 -19.49 -2.85
N GLY A 263 -9.91 -19.81 -2.45
CA GLY A 263 -10.64 -19.04 -1.43
C GLY A 263 -9.91 -18.97 -0.08
N LEU A 264 -9.34 -20.08 0.36
CA LEU A 264 -8.52 -20.13 1.59
C LEU A 264 -7.26 -19.27 1.47
N LEU A 265 -6.55 -19.33 0.33
CA LEU A 265 -5.36 -18.51 0.09
C LEU A 265 -5.68 -17.01 0.09
N PHE A 266 -6.79 -16.59 -0.54
CA PHE A 266 -7.23 -15.19 -0.49
C PHE A 266 -7.59 -14.75 0.92
N PHE A 267 -8.23 -15.62 1.71
CA PHE A 267 -8.56 -15.34 3.09
C PHE A 267 -7.30 -15.17 3.96
N ILE A 268 -6.33 -16.08 3.87
CA ILE A 268 -5.05 -15.98 4.59
C ILE A 268 -4.28 -14.73 4.16
N LYS A 269 -4.18 -14.46 2.85
CA LYS A 269 -3.52 -13.26 2.31
C LYS A 269 -4.19 -11.98 2.85
N GLY A 270 -5.51 -11.95 2.93
CA GLY A 270 -6.25 -10.85 3.52
C GLY A 270 -5.96 -10.68 5.02
N ILE A 271 -5.93 -11.77 5.81
CA ILE A 271 -5.57 -11.71 7.24
C ILE A 271 -4.17 -11.14 7.44
N VAL A 272 -3.18 -11.66 6.70
CA VAL A 272 -1.80 -11.17 6.76
C VAL A 272 -1.75 -9.67 6.41
N TYR A 273 -2.47 -9.26 5.37
CA TYR A 273 -2.59 -7.85 5.00
C TYR A 273 -3.13 -6.97 6.13
N PHE A 274 -4.21 -7.38 6.80
CA PHE A 274 -4.77 -6.61 7.92
C PHE A 274 -3.84 -6.56 9.14
N ILE A 275 -3.15 -7.67 9.47
CA ILE A 275 -2.23 -7.74 10.61
C ILE A 275 -1.01 -6.85 10.37
N SER A 276 -0.38 -6.97 9.18
CA SER A 276 0.84 -6.22 8.87
C SER A 276 0.60 -4.72 8.77
N LYS A 277 -0.58 -4.29 8.32
CA LYS A 277 -0.82 -2.89 7.96
C LYS A 277 -1.58 -2.08 9.01
N ARG A 278 -2.24 -2.72 10.01
CA ARG A 278 -3.16 -2.11 11.00
C ARG A 278 -3.81 -0.77 10.53
N PRO A 279 -4.51 -0.75 9.39
CA PRO A 279 -4.96 0.51 8.81
C PRO A 279 -6.17 1.10 9.54
N SER A 280 -6.26 2.43 9.59
CA SER A 280 -7.50 3.12 9.93
C SER A 280 -8.56 2.87 8.86
N LEU A 281 -9.84 2.70 9.24
CA LEU A 281 -10.93 2.31 8.32
C LEU A 281 -11.06 3.23 7.10
N THR A 282 -10.74 4.52 7.25
CA THR A 282 -10.78 5.52 6.19
C THR A 282 -9.68 5.34 5.16
N SER A 283 -8.45 5.03 5.58
CA SER A 283 -7.33 4.73 4.67
C SER A 283 -7.54 3.41 3.92
N LEU A 284 -8.19 2.45 4.57
CA LEU A 284 -8.46 1.13 4.03
C LEU A 284 -9.47 1.17 2.87
N LEU A 285 -10.54 1.94 3.01
CA LEU A 285 -11.56 2.08 1.98
C LEU A 285 -11.11 2.91 0.77
N ILE A 286 -10.18 3.85 0.94
CA ILE A 286 -9.71 4.71 -0.16
C ILE A 286 -8.56 4.05 -0.93
N ASP A 287 -7.58 3.46 -0.24
CA ASP A 287 -6.36 2.92 -0.88
C ASP A 287 -6.34 1.40 -0.99
N GLY A 288 -6.90 0.72 0.01
CA GLY A 288 -6.89 -0.75 0.14
C GLY A 288 -8.15 -1.44 -0.36
N TYR A 289 -9.08 -0.72 -1.01
CA TYR A 289 -10.38 -1.25 -1.41
C TYR A 289 -10.29 -2.58 -2.17
N CYS A 290 -9.37 -2.69 -3.13
CA CYS A 290 -9.19 -3.92 -3.89
C CYS A 290 -8.78 -5.11 -3.00
N ASP A 291 -7.87 -4.90 -2.06
CA ASP A 291 -7.44 -5.95 -1.12
C ASP A 291 -8.60 -6.40 -0.21
N VAL A 292 -9.47 -5.45 0.19
CA VAL A 292 -10.71 -5.77 0.92
C VAL A 292 -11.67 -6.58 0.07
N LEU A 293 -11.84 -6.24 -1.20
CA LEU A 293 -12.72 -6.96 -2.10
C LEU A 293 -12.27 -8.41 -2.31
N PHE A 294 -10.96 -8.66 -2.45
CA PHE A 294 -10.41 -10.02 -2.50
C PHE A 294 -10.66 -10.78 -1.19
N PHE A 295 -10.51 -10.11 -0.05
CA PHE A 295 -10.81 -10.72 1.25
C PHE A 295 -12.29 -11.07 1.42
N ILE A 296 -13.19 -10.15 1.06
CA ILE A 296 -14.65 -10.35 1.11
C ILE A 296 -15.05 -11.49 0.17
N GLN A 297 -14.49 -11.54 -1.04
CA GLN A 297 -14.74 -12.60 -2.02
C GLN A 297 -14.32 -13.98 -1.47
N GLY A 298 -13.16 -14.07 -0.83
CA GLY A 298 -12.69 -15.28 -0.14
C GLY A 298 -13.57 -15.69 1.04
N LEU A 299 -14.02 -14.72 1.86
CA LEU A 299 -14.92 -14.96 3.00
C LEU A 299 -16.26 -15.54 2.55
N PHE A 300 -16.90 -14.95 1.53
CA PHE A 300 -18.16 -15.46 0.98
C PHE A 300 -18.00 -16.86 0.38
N LEU A 301 -16.86 -17.15 -0.25
CA LEU A 301 -16.58 -18.47 -0.81
C LEU A 301 -16.42 -19.54 0.28
N LEU A 302 -15.68 -19.23 1.35
CA LEU A 302 -15.54 -20.13 2.51
C LEU A 302 -16.87 -20.34 3.22
N ALA A 303 -17.67 -19.28 3.38
CA ALA A 303 -19.02 -19.39 3.93
C ALA A 303 -19.90 -20.33 3.10
N SER A 304 -19.86 -20.22 1.76
CA SER A 304 -20.54 -21.15 0.86
C SER A 304 -20.09 -22.61 1.08
N GLY A 305 -18.77 -22.83 1.25
CA GLY A 305 -18.24 -24.16 1.57
C GLY A 305 -18.74 -24.73 2.90
N VAL A 306 -18.83 -23.91 3.95
CA VAL A 306 -19.37 -24.33 5.26
C VAL A 306 -20.86 -24.69 5.12
N VAL A 307 -21.65 -23.85 4.45
CA VAL A 307 -23.08 -24.10 4.23
C VAL A 307 -23.31 -25.35 3.36
N TYR A 308 -22.41 -25.61 2.41
CA TYR A 308 -22.40 -26.85 1.62
C TYR A 308 -22.20 -28.09 2.50
N THR A 309 -21.25 -28.06 3.44
CA THR A 309 -21.05 -29.17 4.40
C THR A 309 -22.21 -29.33 5.38
N ALA A 310 -22.97 -28.27 5.64
CA ALA A 310 -24.17 -28.30 6.47
C ALA A 310 -25.42 -28.82 5.72
N GLY A 311 -25.30 -29.12 4.41
CA GLY A 311 -26.38 -29.68 3.59
C GLY A 311 -27.54 -28.71 3.33
N ARG A 312 -27.31 -27.38 3.42
CA ARG A 312 -28.32 -26.35 3.16
C ARG A 312 -28.20 -25.83 1.74
N GLU A 313 -29.33 -25.65 1.06
CA GLU A 313 -29.37 -25.13 -0.33
C GLU A 313 -28.97 -23.64 -0.44
N GLU A 314 -28.95 -22.88 0.66
CA GLU A 314 -28.61 -21.45 0.65
C GLU A 314 -27.17 -21.15 0.20
N TYR A 315 -26.27 -22.14 0.20
CA TYR A 315 -24.89 -21.99 -0.27
C TYR A 315 -24.77 -21.50 -1.73
N ILE A 316 -25.81 -21.70 -2.56
CA ILE A 316 -25.85 -21.20 -3.95
C ILE A 316 -25.75 -19.68 -3.96
N GLY A 317 -26.51 -19.00 -3.09
CA GLY A 317 -26.54 -17.53 -3.05
C GLY A 317 -25.16 -16.94 -2.76
N PHE A 318 -24.50 -17.43 -1.70
CA PHE A 318 -23.15 -16.99 -1.34
C PHE A 318 -22.10 -17.29 -2.43
N MET A 319 -22.24 -18.42 -3.13
CA MET A 319 -21.34 -18.78 -4.23
C MET A 319 -21.47 -17.82 -5.41
N VAL A 320 -22.71 -17.50 -5.83
CA VAL A 320 -22.96 -16.60 -6.97
C VAL A 320 -22.52 -15.17 -6.64
N VAL A 321 -22.74 -14.70 -5.41
CA VAL A 321 -22.23 -13.39 -4.96
C VAL A 321 -20.70 -13.37 -4.99
N SER A 322 -20.03 -14.42 -4.52
CA SER A 322 -18.56 -14.53 -4.60
C SER A 322 -18.06 -14.55 -6.05
N LEU A 323 -18.77 -15.25 -6.95
CA LEU A 323 -18.43 -15.31 -8.39
C LEU A 323 -18.56 -13.93 -9.05
N ALA A 324 -19.66 -13.23 -8.82
CA ALA A 324 -19.88 -11.88 -9.33
C ALA A 324 -18.79 -10.92 -8.82
N MET A 325 -18.48 -10.97 -7.52
CA MET A 325 -17.41 -10.18 -6.91
C MET A 325 -16.04 -10.51 -7.51
N GLY A 326 -15.75 -11.79 -7.79
CA GLY A 326 -14.49 -12.21 -8.42
C GLY A 326 -14.30 -11.67 -9.84
N TRP A 327 -15.36 -11.65 -10.65
CA TRP A 327 -15.29 -11.02 -11.98
C TRP A 327 -15.09 -9.51 -11.91
N VAL A 328 -15.72 -8.83 -10.94
CA VAL A 328 -15.46 -7.41 -10.66
C VAL A 328 -14.01 -7.20 -10.22
N ASN A 329 -13.43 -8.11 -9.44
CA ASN A 329 -12.04 -8.04 -8.99
C ASN A 329 -11.01 -8.13 -10.13
N ILE A 330 -11.37 -8.66 -11.31
CA ILE A 330 -10.49 -8.62 -12.50
C ILE A 330 -10.16 -7.17 -12.88
N LEU A 331 -11.04 -6.20 -12.59
CA LEU A 331 -10.78 -4.79 -12.84
C LEU A 331 -9.53 -4.29 -12.12
N TYR A 332 -9.09 -4.93 -11.04
CA TYR A 332 -7.82 -4.63 -10.38
C TYR A 332 -6.63 -4.69 -11.35
N TYR A 333 -6.61 -5.70 -12.24
CA TYR A 333 -5.50 -5.91 -13.16
C TYR A 333 -5.45 -4.90 -14.31
N THR A 334 -6.50 -4.11 -14.51
CA THR A 334 -6.49 -3.03 -15.52
C THR A 334 -5.51 -1.91 -15.15
N ARG A 335 -5.10 -1.82 -13.88
CA ARG A 335 -4.07 -0.87 -13.38
C ARG A 335 -2.71 -1.03 -14.03
N GLY A 336 -2.40 -2.20 -14.62
CA GLY A 336 -1.12 -2.42 -15.30
C GLY A 336 -0.96 -1.65 -16.61
N PHE A 337 -2.07 -1.15 -17.18
CA PHE A 337 -2.03 -0.34 -18.40
C PHE A 337 -2.25 1.14 -18.05
N GLN A 338 -1.45 2.04 -18.63
CA GLN A 338 -1.50 3.46 -18.30
C GLN A 338 -2.88 4.08 -18.55
N HIS A 339 -3.46 3.90 -19.74
CA HIS A 339 -4.78 4.46 -20.06
C HIS A 339 -5.90 3.83 -19.24
N MET A 340 -5.97 2.49 -19.18
CA MET A 340 -7.03 1.81 -18.42
C MET A 340 -6.91 2.06 -16.91
N GLY A 341 -5.69 2.18 -16.38
CA GLY A 341 -5.43 2.48 -14.99
C GLY A 341 -5.96 3.86 -14.58
N ILE A 342 -5.80 4.89 -15.43
CA ILE A 342 -6.38 6.23 -15.21
C ILE A 342 -7.91 6.13 -15.10
N TYR A 343 -8.56 5.42 -16.03
CA TYR A 343 -10.00 5.20 -15.98
C TYR A 343 -10.43 4.40 -14.74
N GLY A 344 -9.67 3.37 -14.36
CA GLY A 344 -9.93 2.56 -13.17
C GLY A 344 -9.91 3.39 -11.88
N VAL A 345 -8.93 4.28 -11.72
CA VAL A 345 -8.85 5.19 -10.57
C VAL A 345 -10.00 6.20 -10.58
N MET A 346 -10.38 6.71 -11.75
CA MET A 346 -11.51 7.63 -11.89
C MET A 346 -12.84 6.96 -11.50
N ILE A 347 -13.10 5.75 -11.99
CA ILE A 347 -14.28 4.96 -11.64
C ILE A 347 -14.31 4.65 -10.14
N GLN A 348 -13.17 4.23 -9.56
CA GLN A 348 -13.09 3.96 -8.12
C GLN A 348 -13.46 5.20 -7.29
N ARG A 349 -12.95 6.38 -7.65
CA ARG A 349 -13.28 7.64 -6.95
C ARG A 349 -14.75 8.00 -7.09
N MET A 350 -15.32 7.85 -8.29
CA MET A 350 -16.73 8.12 -8.57
C MET A 350 -17.65 7.18 -7.76
N ILE A 351 -17.34 5.88 -7.71
CA ILE A 351 -18.12 4.90 -6.94
C ILE A 351 -18.03 5.19 -5.44
N LEU A 352 -16.83 5.42 -4.89
CA LEU A 352 -16.66 5.59 -3.45
C LEU A 352 -17.22 6.91 -2.91
N SER A 353 -17.09 8.00 -3.66
CA SER A 353 -17.57 9.33 -3.23
C SER A 353 -19.03 9.56 -3.57
N ASP A 354 -19.42 9.33 -4.82
CA ASP A 354 -20.65 9.91 -5.36
C ASP A 354 -21.80 8.89 -5.35
N LEU A 355 -21.51 7.62 -5.65
CA LEU A 355 -22.53 6.57 -5.67
C LEU A 355 -23.07 6.25 -4.27
N PHE A 356 -22.22 6.24 -3.24
CA PHE A 356 -22.69 6.06 -1.85
C PHE A 356 -23.57 7.21 -1.38
N ARG A 357 -23.25 8.46 -1.76
CA ARG A 357 -24.10 9.63 -1.45
C ARG A 357 -25.43 9.55 -2.17
N PHE A 358 -25.42 9.17 -3.45
CA PHE A 358 -26.63 8.97 -4.23
C PHE A 358 -27.53 7.87 -3.64
N LEU A 359 -26.95 6.72 -3.28
CA LEU A 359 -27.67 5.62 -2.66
C LEU A 359 -28.31 6.03 -1.32
N PHE A 360 -27.59 6.82 -0.51
CA PHE A 360 -28.11 7.34 0.76
C PHE A 360 -29.27 8.32 0.57
N VAL A 361 -29.31 9.08 -0.53
CA VAL A 361 -30.44 9.96 -0.87
C VAL A 361 -31.61 9.19 -1.46
N TYR A 362 -31.33 8.07 -2.14
CA TYR A 362 -32.34 7.25 -2.80
C TYR A 362 -33.14 6.35 -1.83
N MET A 363 -32.47 5.81 -0.81
CA MET A 363 -33.10 5.08 0.31
C MET A 363 -33.83 6.05 1.24
#